data_AF-A0A7V4DCJ7-F1
#
_entry.id   AF-A0A7V4DCJ7-F1
#
_cell.length_a   1.000
_cell.length_b   1.000
_cell.length_c   1.000
_cell.angle_alpha   90.00
_cell.angle_beta   90.00
_cell.angle_gamma   90.00
#
_symmetry.space_group_name_H-M   'P 1'
#
loop_
_entity.id
_entity.type
_entity.pdbx_description
1 polymer ?
#
loop_
_entity_poly.entity_id
_entity_poly.type
_entity_poly.pdbx_seq_one_letter_code
_entity_poly.pdbx_strand_id
1 'polypeptide(L)'
;MRLELPYGNRTISAMVPEDRGMTILSSPNAGMMEEKYIIPNAFQHPEASKKFEAFLLNAQKILVIVNDADRDNPTPFVLDYILPFLEKIHVEFLIATGTHPVPSKSDLQKIFGSHLSRFRKHIHIHQATQLHECLFVGRTRRGTEVKLNRRVVEAEKILVIGSVEPHYFAGFTGGRKAFLPGCAAFHSVEQNHRLALDPNAQVLRLKGNPVHEDMEEILDFLRGKSIFSVQTVFDRNGKLAFAFAGDLEETFYQGVEASKKIHTVRVPEPADIVIGAVIPPLDVNFYQAHKAHENLKGVIRPGG
;
A
#
# COMPACT_ATOMS: atom_id res chain seq x y z
N MET A 1 -4.19 -38.23 -2.44
CA MET A 1 -3.52 -37.10 -3.12
C MET A 1 -2.30 -36.61 -2.34
N ARG A 2 -1.21 -36.22 -3.02
CA ARG A 2 -0.01 -35.65 -2.38
C ARG A 2 -0.15 -34.12 -2.33
N LEU A 3 -0.05 -33.54 -1.14
CA LEU A 3 0.00 -32.11 -0.90
C LEU A 3 1.47 -31.68 -0.71
N GLU A 4 1.88 -30.62 -1.38
CA GLU A 4 3.22 -30.03 -1.25
C GLU A 4 3.10 -28.56 -0.87
N LEU A 5 3.84 -28.14 0.15
CA LEU A 5 3.78 -26.78 0.70
C LEU A 5 5.19 -26.22 0.88
N PRO A 6 5.42 -24.95 0.53
CA PRO A 6 6.66 -24.29 0.87
C PRO A 6 6.75 -24.03 2.38
N TYR A 7 7.95 -24.17 2.95
CA TYR A 7 8.26 -23.90 4.35
C TYR A 7 9.72 -23.45 4.48
N GLY A 8 9.96 -22.16 4.74
CA GLY A 8 11.29 -21.57 4.65
C GLY A 8 11.91 -21.82 3.28
N ASN A 9 13.09 -22.45 3.25
CA ASN A 9 13.82 -22.76 2.02
C ASN A 9 13.61 -24.19 1.51
N ARG A 10 12.57 -24.90 1.98
CA ARG A 10 12.28 -26.28 1.57
C ARG A 10 10.80 -26.48 1.25
N THR A 11 10.49 -27.63 0.66
CA THR A 11 9.11 -28.10 0.47
C THR A 11 8.82 -29.21 1.48
N ILE A 12 7.68 -29.13 2.16
CA ILE A 12 7.14 -30.22 2.99
C ILE A 12 6.01 -30.92 2.22
N SER A 13 5.84 -32.22 2.45
CA SER A 13 4.81 -33.01 1.75
C SER A 13 3.97 -33.82 2.73
N ALA A 14 2.67 -33.93 2.44
CA ALA A 14 1.74 -34.78 3.18
C ALA A 14 0.84 -35.57 2.22
N MET A 15 0.35 -36.73 2.67
CA MET A 15 -0.64 -37.52 1.95
C MET A 15 -2.04 -37.20 2.49
N VAL A 16 -2.92 -36.72 1.63
CA VAL A 16 -4.33 -36.48 1.94
C VAL A 16 -5.16 -37.64 1.38
N PRO A 17 -5.95 -38.34 2.21
CA PRO A 17 -6.84 -39.40 1.75
C PRO A 17 -7.83 -38.89 0.68
N GLU A 18 -8.07 -39.68 -0.36
CA GLU A 18 -8.87 -39.25 -1.52
C GLU A 18 -10.35 -39.01 -1.18
N ASP A 19 -10.86 -39.72 -0.18
CA ASP A 19 -12.22 -39.62 0.35
C ASP A 19 -12.50 -38.32 1.11
N ARG A 20 -11.46 -37.50 1.39
CA ARG A 20 -11.59 -36.25 2.15
C ARG A 20 -11.86 -35.02 1.31
N GLY A 21 -11.74 -35.10 -0.02
CA GLY A 21 -11.97 -33.97 -0.93
C GLY A 21 -10.98 -32.82 -0.72
N MET A 22 -9.92 -32.75 -1.51
CA MET A 22 -8.92 -31.67 -1.44
C MET A 22 -9.11 -30.72 -2.62
N THR A 23 -9.26 -29.43 -2.34
CA THR A 23 -9.27 -28.36 -3.36
C THR A 23 -8.05 -27.48 -3.17
N ILE A 24 -7.23 -27.33 -4.22
CA ILE A 24 -6.12 -26.38 -4.23
C ILE A 24 -6.61 -25.09 -4.87
N LEU A 25 -6.61 -24.01 -4.10
CA LEU A 25 -6.99 -22.68 -4.56
C LEU A 25 -5.73 -21.88 -4.89
N SER A 26 -5.75 -21.22 -6.04
CA SER A 26 -4.72 -20.26 -6.41
C SER A 26 -5.36 -19.05 -7.07
N SER A 27 -4.90 -17.86 -6.70
CA SER A 27 -5.37 -16.64 -7.32
C SER A 27 -4.80 -16.52 -8.74
N PRO A 28 -5.55 -15.96 -9.70
CA PRO A 28 -5.11 -15.90 -11.09
C PRO A 28 -3.89 -14.98 -11.25
N ASN A 29 -3.03 -15.28 -12.23
CA ASN A 29 -2.11 -14.26 -12.72
C ASN A 29 -2.93 -13.24 -13.51
N ALA A 30 -2.69 -11.95 -13.30
CA ALA A 30 -3.26 -10.90 -14.15
C ALA A 30 -2.19 -9.86 -14.50
N GLY A 31 -2.45 -9.13 -15.58
CA GLY A 31 -1.50 -8.23 -16.24
C GLY A 31 -1.40 -8.63 -17.72
N MET A 32 -2.09 -7.88 -18.58
CA MET A 32 -2.10 -8.13 -20.04
C MET A 32 -1.07 -7.29 -20.79
N MET A 33 -0.55 -6.24 -20.16
CA MET A 33 0.38 -5.27 -20.74
C MET A 33 1.81 -5.58 -20.34
N GLU A 34 2.77 -5.37 -21.24
CA GLU A 34 4.19 -5.44 -20.88
C GLU A 34 4.54 -4.35 -19.85
N GLU A 35 5.31 -4.73 -18.84
CA GLU A 35 5.62 -3.90 -17.66
C GLU A 35 6.10 -2.48 -17.99
N LYS A 36 6.94 -2.33 -19.01
CA LYS A 36 7.47 -1.02 -19.46
C LYS A 36 6.39 -0.03 -19.93
N TYR A 37 5.20 -0.50 -20.32
CA TYR A 37 4.11 0.37 -20.80
C TYR A 37 3.07 0.67 -19.72
N ILE A 38 3.07 -0.06 -18.60
CA ILE A 38 2.04 0.07 -17.55
C ILE A 38 2.04 1.48 -16.95
N ILE A 39 3.20 1.96 -16.50
CA ILE A 39 3.32 3.30 -15.93
C ILE A 39 3.02 4.40 -16.97
N PRO A 40 3.65 4.42 -18.18
CA PRO A 40 3.30 5.40 -19.20
C PRO A 40 1.80 5.46 -19.54
N ASN A 41 1.15 4.30 -19.67
CA ASN A 41 -0.27 4.22 -19.99
C ASN A 41 -1.13 4.86 -18.88
N ALA A 42 -0.80 4.61 -17.62
CA ALA A 42 -1.51 5.19 -16.47
C ALA A 42 -1.47 6.74 -16.50
N PHE A 43 -0.31 7.33 -16.81
CA PHE A 43 -0.17 8.78 -16.91
C PHE A 43 -0.85 9.39 -18.14
N GLN A 44 -0.95 8.64 -19.25
CA GLN A 44 -1.65 9.08 -20.46
C GLN A 44 -3.17 9.10 -20.28
N HIS A 45 -3.70 8.28 -19.37
CA HIS A 45 -5.11 8.10 -19.08
C HIS A 45 -5.40 8.33 -17.59
N PRO A 46 -5.26 9.56 -17.08
CA PRO A 46 -5.39 9.82 -15.65
C PRO A 46 -6.84 9.63 -15.16
N GLU A 47 -6.97 8.96 -14.03
CA GLU A 47 -8.24 8.66 -13.36
C GLU A 47 -8.80 9.92 -12.69
N ALA A 48 -10.02 10.31 -13.05
CA ALA A 48 -10.79 11.42 -12.49
C ALA A 48 -9.99 12.72 -12.23
N SER A 49 -8.95 12.98 -13.02
CA SER A 49 -8.00 14.08 -12.77
C SER A 49 -7.51 14.70 -14.07
N LYS A 50 -6.91 15.89 -13.94
CA LYS A 50 -6.22 16.53 -15.05
C LYS A 50 -4.94 15.74 -15.37
N LYS A 51 -4.42 15.92 -16.58
CA LYS A 51 -3.09 15.40 -16.95
C LYS A 51 -2.01 15.87 -15.98
N PHE A 52 -0.95 15.08 -15.84
CA PHE A 52 0.13 15.37 -14.91
C PHE A 52 0.79 16.73 -15.15
N GLU A 53 0.93 17.16 -16.40
CA GLU A 53 1.46 18.47 -16.78
C GLU A 53 0.56 19.61 -16.28
N ALA A 54 -0.75 19.43 -16.34
CA ALA A 54 -1.70 20.41 -15.82
C ALA A 54 -1.71 20.43 -14.28
N PHE A 55 -1.49 19.28 -13.64
CA PHE A 55 -1.22 19.22 -12.19
C PHE A 55 0.06 19.99 -11.82
N LEU A 56 1.09 19.97 -12.66
CA LEU A 56 2.35 20.68 -12.42
C LEU A 56 2.31 22.17 -12.77
N LEU A 57 1.22 22.68 -13.35
CA LEU A 57 1.14 24.09 -13.74
C LEU A 57 1.39 25.01 -12.53
N ASN A 58 2.29 25.98 -12.72
CA ASN A 58 2.77 26.94 -11.72
C ASN A 58 3.46 26.33 -10.49
N ALA A 59 3.79 25.03 -10.51
CA ALA A 59 4.52 24.39 -9.42
C ALA A 59 5.95 24.93 -9.35
N GLN A 60 6.30 25.60 -8.25
CA GLN A 60 7.71 25.88 -7.92
C GLN A 60 8.34 24.70 -7.16
N LYS A 61 7.52 24.03 -6.34
CA LYS A 61 7.91 22.90 -5.50
C LYS A 61 6.81 21.84 -5.47
N ILE A 62 7.20 20.58 -5.47
CA ILE A 62 6.31 19.45 -5.20
C ILE A 62 6.89 18.54 -4.10
N LEU A 63 6.01 17.97 -3.29
CA LEU A 63 6.35 16.89 -2.37
C LEU A 63 5.96 15.55 -2.99
N VAL A 64 6.88 14.61 -3.07
CA VAL A 64 6.63 13.24 -3.53
C VAL A 64 6.67 12.30 -2.33
N ILE A 65 5.52 11.75 -1.96
CA ILE A 65 5.39 10.75 -0.90
C ILE A 65 5.59 9.37 -1.53
N VAL A 66 6.54 8.59 -1.01
CA VAL A 66 6.87 7.25 -1.51
C VAL A 66 6.74 6.22 -0.39
N ASN A 67 6.40 4.97 -0.73
CA ASN A 67 6.50 3.88 0.23
C ASN A 67 7.95 3.68 0.72
N ASP A 68 8.08 3.05 1.88
CA ASP A 68 9.36 2.55 2.37
C ASP A 68 9.75 1.23 1.69
N ALA A 69 10.89 0.66 2.11
CA ALA A 69 11.48 -0.51 1.47
C ALA A 69 10.75 -1.84 1.77
N ASP A 70 9.83 -1.84 2.73
CA ASP A 70 8.94 -2.96 3.04
C ASP A 70 7.79 -3.08 2.02
N ARG A 71 7.77 -2.24 0.99
CA ARG A 71 6.91 -2.36 -0.18
C ARG A 71 7.76 -2.45 -1.43
N ASP A 72 7.37 -3.35 -2.34
CA ASP A 72 8.03 -3.53 -3.63
C ASP A 72 7.49 -2.53 -4.67
N ASN A 73 7.34 -1.25 -4.30
CA ASN A 73 6.79 -0.23 -5.18
C ASN A 73 7.83 0.23 -6.23
N PRO A 74 7.47 0.42 -7.52
CA PRO A 74 8.44 0.66 -8.59
C PRO A 74 8.74 2.16 -8.72
N THR A 75 9.08 2.80 -7.60
CA THR A 75 9.39 4.24 -7.53
C THR A 75 10.42 4.65 -8.58
N PRO A 76 11.53 3.91 -8.84
CA PRO A 76 12.49 4.33 -9.86
C PRO A 76 11.89 4.41 -11.27
N PHE A 77 11.01 3.47 -11.65
CA PHE A 77 10.35 3.47 -12.96
C PHE A 77 9.32 4.59 -13.08
N VAL A 78 8.61 4.93 -11.99
CA VAL A 78 7.75 6.12 -11.97
C VAL A 78 8.59 7.37 -12.15
N LEU A 79 9.74 7.46 -11.47
CA LEU A 79 10.68 8.57 -11.63
C LEU A 79 11.20 8.69 -13.07
N ASP A 80 11.63 7.59 -13.69
CA ASP A 80 12.08 7.59 -15.09
C ASP A 80 11.06 8.24 -16.03
N TYR A 81 9.77 7.97 -15.81
CA TYR A 81 8.69 8.56 -16.59
C TYR A 81 8.43 10.04 -16.25
N ILE A 82 8.37 10.42 -14.97
CA ILE A 82 7.95 11.77 -14.58
C ILE A 82 9.06 12.82 -14.62
N LEU A 83 10.33 12.40 -14.55
CA LEU A 83 11.46 13.33 -14.43
C LEU A 83 11.56 14.39 -15.55
N PRO A 84 11.29 14.07 -16.83
CA PRO A 84 11.26 15.08 -17.89
C PRO A 84 10.27 16.22 -17.63
N PHE A 85 9.17 15.95 -16.90
CA PHE A 85 8.17 16.97 -16.55
C PHE A 85 8.60 17.84 -15.36
N LEU A 86 9.60 17.40 -14.59
CA LEU A 86 10.02 18.01 -13.33
C LEU A 86 11.32 18.83 -13.42
N GLU A 87 11.92 18.96 -14.61
CA GLU A 87 13.27 19.56 -14.77
C GLU A 87 13.44 20.95 -14.14
N LYS A 88 12.39 21.76 -14.12
CA LYS A 88 12.38 23.14 -13.59
C LYS A 88 11.67 23.28 -12.24
N ILE A 89 11.27 22.16 -11.64
CA ILE A 89 10.45 22.13 -10.42
C ILE A 89 11.33 21.59 -9.29
N HIS A 90 11.30 22.24 -8.13
CA HIS A 90 11.97 21.71 -6.95
C HIS A 90 11.22 20.48 -6.42
N VAL A 91 11.89 19.33 -6.34
CA VAL A 91 11.27 18.08 -5.90
C VAL A 91 11.86 17.69 -4.55
N GLU A 92 10.99 17.54 -3.54
CA GLU A 92 11.33 16.90 -2.28
C GLU A 92 10.62 15.56 -2.16
N PHE A 93 11.29 14.59 -1.52
CA PHE A 93 10.73 13.28 -1.25
C PHE A 93 10.47 13.11 0.23
N LEU A 94 9.37 12.46 0.58
CA LEU A 94 9.10 11.99 1.93
C LEU A 94 8.81 10.49 1.89
N ILE A 95 9.70 9.71 2.52
CA ILE A 95 9.49 8.27 2.67
C ILE A 95 8.48 8.04 3.79
N ALA A 96 7.36 7.43 3.43
CA ALA A 96 6.22 7.16 4.31
C ALA A 96 6.44 5.88 5.13
N THR A 97 7.31 5.94 6.13
CA THR A 97 7.68 4.82 7.02
C THR A 97 6.59 4.46 8.03
N GLY A 98 5.67 5.39 8.33
CA GLY A 98 4.78 5.26 9.48
C GLY A 98 5.55 4.93 10.76
N THR A 99 5.27 3.77 11.35
CA THR A 99 5.92 3.29 12.58
C THR A 99 7.11 2.35 12.33
N HIS A 100 7.55 2.18 11.08
CA HIS A 100 8.68 1.34 10.75
C HIS A 100 10.02 2.02 11.11
N PRO A 101 11.10 1.24 11.28
CA PRO A 101 12.44 1.77 11.49
C PRO A 101 12.91 2.69 10.35
N VAL A 102 13.91 3.51 10.65
CA VAL A 102 14.58 4.35 9.64
C VAL A 102 15.21 3.46 8.56
N PRO A 103 14.93 3.71 7.26
CA PRO A 103 15.53 2.97 6.16
C PRO A 103 17.07 3.01 6.19
N SER A 104 17.68 1.84 5.99
CA SER A 104 19.12 1.70 5.78
C SER A 104 19.56 2.23 4.40
N LYS A 105 20.87 2.25 4.14
CA LYS A 105 21.38 2.65 2.80
C LYS A 105 20.90 1.71 1.69
N SER A 106 20.80 0.41 1.95
CA SER A 106 20.26 -0.56 0.98
C SER A 106 18.77 -0.34 0.75
N ASP A 107 18.03 0.03 1.78
CA ASP A 107 16.60 0.35 1.66
C ASP A 107 16.39 1.59 0.79
N LEU A 108 17.18 2.65 1.00
CA LEU A 108 17.17 3.82 0.13
C LEU A 108 17.54 3.47 -1.33
N GLN A 109 18.49 2.55 -1.52
CA GLN A 109 18.86 2.07 -2.85
C GLN A 109 17.72 1.27 -3.50
N LYS A 110 16.97 0.48 -2.73
CA LYS A 110 15.77 -0.24 -3.19
C LYS A 110 14.66 0.74 -3.60
N ILE A 111 14.41 1.76 -2.79
CA ILE A 111 13.35 2.75 -3.03
C ILE A 111 13.68 3.63 -4.25
N PHE A 112 14.91 4.17 -4.34
CA PHE A 112 15.24 5.19 -5.35
C PHE A 112 16.04 4.68 -6.55
N GLY A 113 16.62 3.48 -6.48
CA GLY A 113 17.38 2.90 -7.59
C GLY A 113 18.51 3.82 -8.05
N SER A 114 18.64 3.97 -9.38
CA SER A 114 19.62 4.86 -10.02
C SER A 114 19.45 6.34 -9.64
N HIS A 115 18.28 6.75 -9.16
CA HIS A 115 17.97 8.14 -8.81
C HIS A 115 18.45 8.55 -7.41
N LEU A 116 18.91 7.61 -6.58
CA LEU A 116 19.31 7.89 -5.21
C LEU A 116 20.41 8.96 -5.13
N SER A 117 21.44 8.86 -5.99
CA SER A 117 22.55 9.82 -6.01
C SER A 117 22.08 11.23 -6.38
N ARG A 118 21.16 11.33 -7.35
CA ARG A 118 20.57 12.58 -7.83
C ARG A 118 19.76 13.29 -6.76
N PHE A 119 18.92 12.55 -6.01
CA PHE A 119 17.97 13.14 -5.07
C PHE A 119 18.38 13.07 -3.60
N ARG A 120 19.56 12.52 -3.28
CA ARG A 120 20.01 12.29 -1.89
C ARG A 120 19.77 13.47 -0.94
N LYS A 121 20.00 14.70 -1.38
CA LYS A 121 19.85 15.93 -0.57
C LYS A 121 18.40 16.38 -0.37
N HIS A 122 17.48 15.83 -1.14
CA HIS A 122 16.05 16.18 -1.15
C HIS A 122 15.16 15.04 -0.61
N ILE A 123 15.77 13.96 -0.09
CA ILE A 123 15.06 12.84 0.51
C ILE A 123 14.93 13.08 2.02
N HIS A 124 13.68 13.09 2.49
CA HIS A 124 13.32 13.15 3.88
C HIS A 124 12.71 11.82 4.32
N ILE A 125 13.00 11.42 5.55
CA ILE A 125 12.50 10.17 6.13
C ILE A 125 11.49 10.54 7.21
N HIS A 126 10.25 10.09 7.06
CA HIS A 126 9.28 10.24 8.14
C HIS A 126 9.71 9.41 9.36
N GLN A 127 9.45 9.92 10.56
CA GLN A 127 9.64 9.17 11.81
C GLN A 127 8.48 9.53 12.74
N ALA A 128 7.55 8.60 12.93
CA ALA A 128 6.32 8.84 13.70
C ALA A 128 6.59 9.27 15.16
N THR A 129 7.76 8.93 15.72
CA THR A 129 8.18 9.31 17.08
C THR A 129 8.77 10.72 17.18
N GLN A 130 9.10 11.38 16.05
CA GLN A 130 9.57 12.77 16.03
C GLN A 130 8.39 13.74 16.05
N LEU A 131 7.74 13.85 17.21
CA LEU A 131 6.49 14.61 17.36
C LEU A 131 6.61 16.09 16.98
N HIS A 132 7.79 16.70 17.13
CA HIS A 132 8.03 18.10 16.76
C HIS A 132 8.00 18.36 15.24
N GLU A 133 8.18 17.30 14.42
CA GLU A 133 8.05 17.36 12.96
C GLU A 133 6.61 17.11 12.50
N CYS A 134 5.66 16.89 13.41
CA CYS A 134 4.26 16.61 13.09
C CYS A 134 3.34 17.72 13.61
N LEU A 135 2.49 18.25 12.74
CA LEU A 135 1.54 19.31 13.06
C LEU A 135 0.14 18.74 13.21
N PHE A 136 -0.59 19.21 14.22
CA PHE A 136 -2.01 18.88 14.39
C PHE A 136 -2.84 19.52 13.28
N VAL A 137 -3.65 18.72 12.59
CA VAL A 137 -4.50 19.16 11.47
C VAL A 137 -5.99 19.01 11.72
N GLY A 138 -6.38 18.20 12.72
CA GLY A 138 -7.78 17.99 13.04
C GLY A 138 -8.02 16.77 13.92
N ARG A 139 -9.29 16.49 14.19
CA ARG A 139 -9.73 15.30 14.90
C ARG A 139 -10.85 14.64 14.12
N THR A 140 -10.74 13.34 13.87
CA THR A 140 -11.77 12.58 13.15
C THR A 140 -13.01 12.37 14.03
N ARG A 141 -14.15 12.01 13.42
CA ARG A 141 -15.38 11.64 14.13
C ARG A 141 -15.18 10.43 15.06
N ARG A 142 -14.19 9.59 14.80
CA ARG A 142 -13.83 8.43 15.65
C ARG A 142 -12.87 8.78 16.79
N GLY A 143 -12.49 10.06 16.90
CA GLY A 143 -11.69 10.58 18.00
C GLY A 143 -10.18 10.54 17.76
N THR A 144 -9.72 10.14 16.58
CA THR A 144 -8.30 10.15 16.22
C THR A 144 -7.82 11.60 16.09
N GLU A 145 -6.86 12.00 16.92
CA GLU A 145 -6.13 13.24 16.76
C GLU A 145 -5.15 13.10 15.60
N VAL A 146 -5.38 13.86 14.54
CA VAL A 146 -4.60 13.75 13.31
C VAL A 146 -3.42 14.70 13.39
N LYS A 147 -2.21 14.14 13.47
CA LYS A 147 -0.95 14.88 13.40
C LYS A 147 -0.13 14.35 12.24
N LEU A 148 0.12 15.18 11.24
CA LEU A 148 0.84 14.79 10.01
C LEU A 148 2.20 15.49 9.94
N ASN A 149 3.16 14.86 9.26
CA ASN A 149 4.46 15.45 9.03
C ASN A 149 4.32 16.85 8.41
N ARG A 150 5.07 17.82 8.92
CA ARG A 150 4.98 19.21 8.50
C ARG A 150 5.14 19.41 7.00
N ARG A 151 5.95 18.59 6.33
CA ARG A 151 6.13 18.66 4.87
C ARG A 151 4.84 18.37 4.12
N VAL A 152 4.02 17.44 4.61
CA VAL A 152 2.68 17.17 4.06
C VAL A 152 1.77 18.38 4.27
N VAL A 153 1.78 18.94 5.48
CA VAL A 153 0.91 20.07 5.86
C VAL A 153 1.29 21.37 5.14
N GLU A 154 2.57 21.58 4.86
CA GLU A 154 3.10 22.78 4.22
C GLU A 154 3.11 22.67 2.68
N ALA A 155 3.07 21.46 2.11
CA ALA A 155 3.07 21.26 0.66
C ALA A 155 1.75 21.72 0.01
N GLU A 156 1.87 22.46 -1.10
CA GLU A 156 0.72 22.85 -1.93
C GLU A 156 0.35 21.78 -2.96
N LYS A 157 1.37 21.14 -3.55
CA LYS A 157 1.26 20.06 -4.53
C LYS A 157 1.95 18.80 -4.02
N ILE A 158 1.20 17.71 -3.94
CA ILE A 158 1.67 16.42 -3.45
C ILE A 158 1.48 15.36 -4.54
N LEU A 159 2.54 14.64 -4.87
CA LEU A 159 2.51 13.41 -5.64
C LEU A 159 2.61 12.23 -4.68
N VAL A 160 1.64 11.32 -4.68
CA VAL A 160 1.69 10.08 -3.90
C VAL A 160 2.05 8.95 -4.84
N ILE A 161 3.13 8.21 -4.56
CA ILE A 161 3.48 6.97 -5.26
C ILE A 161 3.36 5.83 -4.26
N GLY A 162 2.37 4.96 -4.44
CA GLY A 162 2.09 3.86 -3.53
C GLY A 162 1.64 2.58 -4.23
N SER A 163 1.51 1.50 -3.44
CA SER A 163 0.98 0.22 -3.90
C SER A 163 -0.29 -0.21 -3.16
N VAL A 164 -1.17 -0.93 -3.85
CA VAL A 164 -2.46 -1.45 -3.36
C VAL A 164 -2.47 -2.98 -3.34
N GLU A 165 -2.55 -3.53 -2.14
CA GLU A 165 -2.68 -4.96 -1.83
C GLU A 165 -3.67 -5.17 -0.68
N PRO A 166 -4.26 -6.38 -0.51
CA PRO A 166 -5.10 -6.67 0.64
C PRO A 166 -4.37 -6.43 1.97
N HIS A 167 -5.07 -5.84 2.94
CA HIS A 167 -4.53 -5.58 4.27
C HIS A 167 -5.44 -6.10 5.36
N TYR A 168 -4.88 -6.92 6.26
CA TYR A 168 -5.63 -7.78 7.19
C TYR A 168 -6.70 -7.09 8.06
N PHE A 169 -6.47 -5.84 8.51
CA PHE A 169 -7.50 -5.07 9.22
C PHE A 169 -8.01 -3.82 8.49
N ALA A 170 -7.33 -3.36 7.45
CA ALA A 170 -7.60 -2.03 6.84
C ALA A 170 -8.32 -2.15 5.49
N GLY A 171 -8.77 -3.35 5.13
CA GLY A 171 -9.23 -3.71 3.80
C GLY A 171 -8.07 -3.83 2.81
N PHE A 172 -7.44 -2.70 2.46
CA PHE A 172 -6.39 -2.58 1.45
C PHE A 172 -5.29 -1.57 1.85
N THR A 173 -4.09 -1.69 1.30
CA THR A 173 -3.04 -0.65 1.35
C THR A 173 -3.32 0.50 0.35
N GLY A 174 -2.37 1.42 0.14
CA GLY A 174 -2.47 2.49 -0.86
C GLY A 174 -3.40 3.64 -0.49
N GLY A 175 -3.51 4.62 -1.39
CA GLY A 175 -4.33 5.82 -1.23
C GLY A 175 -4.08 6.55 0.09
N ARG A 176 -5.14 6.69 0.89
CA ARG A 176 -5.14 7.26 2.25
C ARG A 176 -4.02 6.79 3.18
N LYS A 177 -3.51 5.57 3.00
CA LYS A 177 -2.43 5.02 3.86
C LYS A 177 -1.07 5.73 3.70
N ALA A 178 -0.87 6.47 2.62
CA ALA A 178 0.31 7.33 2.46
C ALA A 178 0.39 8.42 3.55
N PHE A 179 -0.77 8.87 4.06
CA PHE A 179 -0.87 9.89 5.09
C PHE A 179 -0.94 9.28 6.49
N LEU A 180 -1.92 8.40 6.73
CA LEU A 180 -2.04 7.63 7.98
C LEU A 180 -2.07 6.13 7.67
N PRO A 181 -1.08 5.33 8.07
CA PRO A 181 -0.01 5.69 9.01
C PRO A 181 1.20 6.40 8.40
N GLY A 182 1.34 6.40 7.06
CA GLY A 182 2.62 6.63 6.39
C GLY A 182 3.40 7.88 6.80
N CYS A 183 2.72 8.99 7.05
CA CYS A 183 3.31 10.29 7.39
C CYS A 183 2.75 10.88 8.69
N ALA A 184 2.18 10.05 9.56
CA ALA A 184 1.48 10.49 10.77
C ALA A 184 2.29 10.24 12.05
N ALA A 185 2.07 11.08 13.06
CA ALA A 185 2.67 10.89 14.38
C ALA A 185 2.21 9.56 15.01
N PHE A 186 3.08 8.98 15.85
CA PHE A 186 2.88 7.66 16.44
C PHE A 186 1.53 7.55 17.17
N HIS A 187 1.15 8.56 17.95
CA HIS A 187 -0.12 8.59 18.67
C HIS A 187 -1.34 8.58 17.73
N SER A 188 -1.27 9.30 16.59
CA SER A 188 -2.33 9.24 15.57
C SER A 188 -2.46 7.84 14.99
N VAL A 189 -1.31 7.18 14.73
CA VAL A 189 -1.28 5.78 14.25
C VAL A 189 -1.88 4.84 15.27
N GLU A 190 -1.47 4.94 16.54
CA GLU A 190 -1.96 4.11 17.64
C GLU A 190 -3.48 4.25 17.83
N GLN A 191 -3.99 5.47 17.86
CA GLN A 191 -5.43 5.73 18.01
C GLN A 191 -6.26 5.10 16.88
N ASN A 192 -5.79 5.23 15.64
CA ASN A 192 -6.45 4.60 14.49
C ASN A 192 -6.31 3.06 14.53
N HIS A 193 -5.15 2.53 14.90
CA HIS A 193 -4.93 1.08 14.96
C HIS A 193 -5.70 0.42 16.10
N ARG A 194 -6.08 1.16 17.15
CA ARG A 194 -7.03 0.67 18.16
C ARG A 194 -8.38 0.30 17.56
N LEU A 195 -8.79 0.93 16.45
CA LEU A 195 -10.02 0.58 15.73
C LEU A 195 -9.94 -0.79 15.06
N ALA A 196 -8.75 -1.38 14.92
CA ALA A 196 -8.57 -2.73 14.38
C ALA A 196 -9.12 -3.83 15.32
N LEU A 197 -9.47 -3.48 16.56
CA LEU A 197 -10.16 -4.38 17.50
C LEU A 197 -11.65 -4.53 17.18
N ASP A 198 -12.21 -3.68 16.32
CA ASP A 198 -13.60 -3.79 15.89
C ASP A 198 -13.76 -5.01 14.95
N PRO A 199 -14.79 -5.85 15.13
CA PRO A 199 -15.04 -7.01 14.26
C PRO A 199 -15.22 -6.66 12.77
N ASN A 200 -15.54 -5.41 12.43
CA ASN A 200 -15.67 -4.93 11.07
C ASN A 200 -14.35 -4.50 10.43
N ALA A 201 -13.26 -4.41 11.20
CA ALA A 201 -11.91 -4.15 10.70
C ALA A 201 -11.32 -5.43 10.09
N GLN A 202 -11.68 -5.69 8.83
CA GLN A 202 -11.41 -6.97 8.16
C GLN A 202 -10.64 -6.78 6.85
N VAL A 203 -9.96 -7.84 6.43
CA VAL A 203 -9.37 -7.95 5.09
C VAL A 203 -10.45 -7.79 4.02
N LEU A 204 -10.11 -7.15 2.90
CA LEU A 204 -10.99 -6.91 1.74
C LEU A 204 -12.24 -6.05 2.04
N ARG A 205 -12.41 -5.57 3.27
CA ARG A 205 -13.54 -4.74 3.68
C ARG A 205 -13.13 -3.28 3.82
N LEU A 206 -13.76 -2.44 2.99
CA LEU A 206 -13.65 -0.98 3.07
C LEU A 206 -14.91 -0.40 3.70
N LYS A 207 -16.08 -0.56 3.07
CA LYS A 207 -17.35 -0.07 3.61
C LYS A 207 -17.66 -0.66 5.00
N GLY A 208 -17.89 0.22 5.97
CA GLY A 208 -18.14 -0.15 7.37
C GLY A 208 -16.89 -0.59 8.14
N ASN A 209 -15.70 -0.51 7.56
CA ASN A 209 -14.45 -0.78 8.27
C ASN A 209 -13.99 0.50 8.99
N PRO A 210 -14.01 0.54 10.34
CA PRO A 210 -13.75 1.76 11.08
C PRO A 210 -12.32 2.26 10.91
N VAL A 211 -11.34 1.38 10.72
CA VAL A 211 -9.94 1.76 10.47
C VAL A 211 -9.83 2.52 9.15
N HIS A 212 -10.48 2.00 8.11
CA HIS A 212 -10.45 2.60 6.78
C HIS A 212 -11.19 3.93 6.73
N GLU A 213 -12.41 3.99 7.27
CA GLU A 213 -13.23 5.20 7.26
C GLU A 213 -12.57 6.33 8.06
N ASP A 214 -11.86 5.99 9.15
CA ASP A 214 -11.05 6.95 9.91
C ASP A 214 -9.86 7.48 9.10
N MET A 215 -9.21 6.62 8.29
CA MET A 215 -8.14 7.04 7.38
C MET A 215 -8.67 7.88 6.21
N GLU A 216 -9.86 7.61 5.70
CA GLU A 216 -10.48 8.41 4.63
C GLU A 216 -10.85 9.80 5.13
N GLU A 217 -11.41 9.93 6.33
CA GLU A 217 -11.76 11.23 6.91
C GLU A 217 -10.54 12.15 7.03
N ILE A 218 -9.32 11.61 7.15
CA ILE A 218 -8.09 12.41 7.19
C ILE A 218 -7.86 13.19 5.90
N LEU A 219 -8.33 12.67 4.77
CA LEU A 219 -8.23 13.36 3.49
C LEU A 219 -9.04 14.67 3.48
N ASP A 220 -10.07 14.78 4.33
CA ASP A 220 -10.85 16.02 4.48
C ASP A 220 -10.00 17.18 4.98
N PHE A 221 -9.02 16.91 5.84
CA PHE A 221 -8.05 17.90 6.32
C PHE A 221 -7.02 18.30 5.26
N LEU A 222 -7.00 17.61 4.10
CA LEU A 222 -6.09 17.87 2.98
C LEU A 222 -6.81 18.41 1.73
N ARG A 223 -8.13 18.64 1.76
CA ARG A 223 -8.94 19.10 0.60
C ARG A 223 -8.45 20.39 -0.06
N GLY A 224 -7.72 21.24 0.67
CA GLY A 224 -7.13 22.47 0.12
C GLY A 224 -5.86 22.24 -0.71
N LYS A 225 -5.38 21.00 -0.82
CA LYS A 225 -4.12 20.65 -1.49
C LYS A 225 -4.39 20.05 -2.86
N SER A 226 -3.49 20.29 -3.79
CA SER A 226 -3.49 19.61 -5.08
C SER A 226 -2.76 18.29 -4.92
N ILE A 227 -3.47 17.17 -4.98
CA ILE A 227 -2.88 15.83 -4.85
C ILE A 227 -3.01 15.09 -6.19
N PHE A 228 -1.90 14.52 -6.64
CA PHE A 228 -1.85 13.56 -7.73
C PHE A 228 -1.33 12.25 -7.18
N SER A 229 -1.85 11.13 -7.65
CA SER A 229 -1.55 9.81 -7.10
C SER A 229 -1.14 8.86 -8.22
N VAL A 230 -0.25 7.94 -7.89
CA VAL A 230 0.10 6.76 -8.67
C VAL A 230 -0.04 5.55 -7.74
N GLN A 231 -1.02 4.70 -8.01
CA GLN A 231 -1.27 3.47 -7.26
C GLN A 231 -0.91 2.27 -8.14
N THR A 232 0.01 1.44 -7.67
CA THR A 232 0.48 0.24 -8.37
C THR A 232 -0.08 -1.03 -7.76
N VAL A 233 -0.25 -2.07 -8.56
CA VAL A 233 -0.69 -3.40 -8.12
C VAL A 233 0.24 -4.43 -8.72
N PHE A 234 0.75 -5.32 -7.86
CA PHE A 234 1.68 -6.37 -8.24
C PHE A 234 0.99 -7.71 -8.32
N ASP A 235 1.47 -8.58 -9.20
CA ASP A 235 1.03 -9.97 -9.22
C ASP A 235 1.68 -10.79 -8.09
N ARG A 236 1.25 -12.05 -7.96
CA ARG A 236 1.79 -12.99 -6.97
C ARG A 236 3.28 -13.30 -7.13
N ASN A 237 3.87 -12.96 -8.28
CA ASN A 237 5.27 -13.17 -8.60
C ASN A 237 6.10 -11.89 -8.39
N GLY A 238 5.50 -10.83 -7.84
CA GLY A 238 6.16 -9.54 -7.63
C GLY A 238 6.36 -8.74 -8.90
N LYS A 239 5.63 -9.04 -9.99
CA LYS A 239 5.67 -8.26 -11.23
C LYS A 239 4.60 -7.18 -11.21
N LEU A 240 4.92 -5.98 -11.70
CA LEU A 240 3.94 -4.93 -11.84
C LEU A 240 2.84 -5.36 -12.83
N ALA A 241 1.59 -5.41 -12.36
CA ALA A 241 0.45 -5.89 -13.13
C ALA A 241 -0.47 -4.74 -13.59
N PHE A 242 -0.66 -3.73 -12.73
CA PHE A 242 -1.46 -2.55 -13.02
C PHE A 242 -0.85 -1.31 -12.37
N ALA A 243 -1.13 -0.15 -12.97
CA ALA A 243 -0.92 1.14 -12.35
C ALA A 243 -2.03 2.11 -12.75
N PHE A 244 -2.39 2.98 -11.83
CA PHE A 244 -3.41 4.01 -12.01
C PHE A 244 -2.81 5.34 -11.57
N ALA A 245 -2.91 6.37 -12.41
CA ALA A 245 -2.40 7.70 -12.12
C ALA A 245 -3.56 8.69 -12.16
N GLY A 246 -3.58 9.74 -11.31
CA GLY A 246 -4.69 10.69 -11.29
C GLY A 246 -5.12 11.10 -9.88
N ASP A 247 -6.43 11.17 -9.66
CA ASP A 247 -7.01 11.52 -8.36
C ASP A 247 -6.67 10.46 -7.30
N LEU A 248 -6.45 10.88 -6.06
CA LEU A 248 -6.02 9.98 -4.98
C LEU A 248 -7.05 8.90 -4.65
N GLU A 249 -8.32 9.28 -4.59
CA GLU A 249 -9.40 8.38 -4.21
C GLU A 249 -9.73 7.45 -5.37
N GLU A 250 -9.88 7.99 -6.58
CA GLU A 250 -10.19 7.17 -7.75
C GLU A 250 -9.07 6.17 -8.06
N THR A 251 -7.81 6.60 -8.08
CA THR A 251 -6.68 5.67 -8.30
C THR A 251 -6.59 4.60 -7.22
N PHE A 252 -6.96 4.93 -5.98
CA PHE A 252 -7.03 3.94 -4.90
C PHE A 252 -8.13 2.90 -5.16
N TYR A 253 -9.35 3.31 -5.49
CA TYR A 253 -10.45 2.38 -5.75
C TYR A 253 -10.24 1.54 -7.02
N GLN A 254 -9.65 2.11 -8.09
CA GLN A 254 -9.22 1.32 -9.27
C GLN A 254 -8.16 0.28 -8.88
N GLY A 255 -7.18 0.69 -8.06
CA GLY A 255 -6.19 -0.22 -7.47
C GLY A 255 -6.82 -1.34 -6.65
N VAL A 256 -7.86 -1.05 -5.85
CA VAL A 256 -8.59 -2.03 -5.05
C VAL A 256 -9.27 -3.07 -5.94
N GLU A 257 -9.96 -2.64 -7.00
CA GLU A 257 -10.63 -3.57 -7.91
C GLU A 257 -9.64 -4.43 -8.70
N ALA A 258 -8.51 -3.87 -9.13
CA ALA A 258 -7.42 -4.64 -9.74
C ALA A 258 -6.79 -5.63 -8.75
N SER A 259 -6.55 -5.19 -7.52
CA SER A 259 -5.99 -6.00 -6.43
C SER A 259 -6.91 -7.17 -6.08
N LYS A 260 -8.23 -6.96 -6.01
CA LYS A 260 -9.21 -8.05 -5.81
C LYS A 260 -9.11 -9.10 -6.91
N LYS A 261 -9.04 -8.70 -8.18
CA LYS A 261 -8.95 -9.62 -9.32
C LYS A 261 -7.73 -10.55 -9.24
N ILE A 262 -6.60 -10.06 -8.71
CA ILE A 262 -5.35 -10.82 -8.66
C ILE A 262 -5.15 -11.58 -7.34
N HIS A 263 -5.53 -10.99 -6.22
CA HIS A 263 -5.18 -11.53 -4.90
C HIS A 263 -6.30 -12.31 -4.23
N THR A 264 -7.50 -12.33 -4.81
CA THR A 264 -8.63 -13.07 -4.23
C THR A 264 -9.00 -14.27 -5.05
N VAL A 265 -9.49 -15.30 -4.36
CA VAL A 265 -10.06 -16.50 -4.94
C VAL A 265 -11.42 -16.74 -4.29
N ARG A 266 -12.41 -17.10 -5.08
CA ARG A 266 -13.74 -17.41 -4.55
C ARG A 266 -13.71 -18.80 -3.92
N VAL A 267 -14.06 -18.86 -2.64
CA VAL A 267 -14.29 -20.11 -1.93
C VAL A 267 -15.80 -20.35 -1.89
N PRO A 268 -16.32 -21.41 -2.55
CA PRO A 268 -17.77 -21.61 -2.68
C PRO A 268 -18.45 -21.96 -1.36
N GLU A 269 -17.75 -22.67 -0.48
CA GLU A 269 -18.21 -23.04 0.85
C GLU A 269 -17.04 -23.04 1.85
N PRO A 270 -17.26 -22.68 3.13
CA PRO A 270 -16.21 -22.77 4.12
C PRO A 270 -15.74 -24.22 4.30
N ALA A 271 -14.44 -24.41 4.51
CA ALA A 271 -13.83 -25.73 4.71
C ALA A 271 -13.72 -26.10 6.20
N ASP A 272 -13.66 -27.40 6.50
CA ASP A 272 -13.39 -27.89 7.87
C ASP A 272 -11.93 -27.68 8.27
N ILE A 273 -11.00 -27.75 7.31
CA ILE A 273 -9.57 -27.58 7.51
C ILE A 273 -9.03 -26.72 6.36
N VAL A 274 -8.32 -25.65 6.69
CA VAL A 274 -7.60 -24.81 5.71
C VAL A 274 -6.12 -24.88 6.00
N ILE A 275 -5.33 -25.19 4.97
CA ILE A 275 -3.88 -25.26 5.05
C ILE A 275 -3.30 -24.11 4.23
N GLY A 276 -2.68 -23.15 4.92
CA GLY A 276 -1.97 -22.03 4.31
C GLY A 276 -0.46 -22.14 4.52
N ALA A 277 0.32 -21.63 3.56
CA ALA A 277 1.76 -21.50 3.69
C ALA A 277 2.15 -20.02 3.60
N VAL A 278 3.09 -19.61 4.46
CA VAL A 278 3.73 -18.30 4.40
C VAL A 278 5.17 -18.54 3.97
N ILE A 279 5.63 -17.77 2.98
CA ILE A 279 6.96 -17.93 2.39
C ILE A 279 7.84 -16.71 2.70
N PRO A 280 9.17 -16.84 2.64
CA PRO A 280 10.07 -15.71 2.77
C PRO A 280 9.73 -14.57 1.81
N PRO A 281 9.84 -13.29 2.25
CA PRO A 281 10.33 -12.85 3.55
C PRO A 281 9.22 -12.70 4.61
N LEU A 282 7.99 -13.17 4.36
CA LEU A 282 6.86 -12.97 5.28
C LEU A 282 6.78 -14.04 6.38
N ASP A 283 7.58 -15.09 6.31
CA ASP A 283 7.66 -16.18 7.30
C ASP A 283 8.63 -15.89 8.47
N VAL A 284 9.20 -14.69 8.51
CA VAL A 284 10.28 -14.31 9.44
C VAL A 284 9.91 -14.35 10.92
N ASN A 285 8.63 -14.19 11.26
CA ASN A 285 8.15 -14.26 12.65
C ASN A 285 6.63 -14.50 12.70
N PHE A 286 6.14 -14.84 13.90
CA PHE A 286 4.71 -15.08 14.15
C PHE A 286 3.82 -13.87 13.85
N TYR A 287 4.33 -12.64 14.04
CA TYR A 287 3.57 -11.43 13.75
C TYR A 287 3.25 -11.29 12.25
N GLN A 288 4.22 -11.56 11.38
CA GLN A 288 4.00 -11.57 9.93
C GLN A 288 3.18 -12.79 9.50
N ALA A 289 3.48 -13.97 10.04
CA ALA A 289 2.75 -15.20 9.71
C ALA A 289 1.26 -15.13 10.10
N HIS A 290 0.91 -14.41 11.17
CA HIS A 290 -0.47 -14.18 11.59
C HIS A 290 -1.32 -13.50 10.49
N LYS A 291 -0.72 -12.72 9.58
CA LYS A 291 -1.47 -12.13 8.45
C LYS A 291 -2.10 -13.18 7.55
N ALA A 292 -1.47 -14.34 7.37
CA ALA A 292 -2.07 -15.44 6.60
C ALA A 292 -3.28 -16.02 7.32
N HIS A 293 -3.23 -16.20 8.64
CA HIS A 293 -4.40 -16.59 9.43
C HIS A 293 -5.55 -15.61 9.22
N GLU A 294 -5.30 -14.31 9.30
CA GLU A 294 -6.33 -13.28 9.08
C GLU A 294 -6.96 -13.32 7.68
N ASN A 295 -6.19 -13.68 6.65
CA ASN A 295 -6.69 -13.87 5.29
C ASN A 295 -7.53 -15.15 5.12
N LEU A 296 -7.28 -16.16 5.95
CA LEU A 296 -7.89 -17.50 5.81
C LEU A 296 -9.06 -17.73 6.77
N LYS A 297 -9.14 -17.02 7.90
CA LYS A 297 -10.18 -17.24 8.91
C LYS A 297 -11.62 -17.09 8.38
N GLY A 298 -11.81 -16.30 7.32
CA GLY A 298 -13.11 -16.08 6.70
C GLY A 298 -13.62 -17.27 5.86
N VAL A 299 -12.80 -18.29 5.63
CA VAL A 299 -13.13 -19.45 4.79
C VAL A 299 -13.12 -20.78 5.57
N ILE A 300 -13.08 -20.71 6.90
CA ILE A 300 -13.08 -21.87 7.81
C ILE A 300 -14.46 -21.97 8.50
N ARG A 301 -14.99 -23.19 8.65
CA ARG A 301 -16.24 -23.43 9.41
C ARG A 301 -16.06 -23.14 10.91
N PRO A 302 -17.11 -22.74 11.63
CA PRO A 302 -17.03 -22.58 13.09
C PRO A 302 -16.53 -23.86 13.77
N GLY A 303 -15.42 -23.75 14.52
CA GLY A 303 -14.80 -24.88 15.23
C GLY A 303 -13.77 -25.69 14.42
N GLY A 304 -13.51 -25.32 13.16
CA GLY A 304 -12.40 -25.85 12.34
C GLY A 304 -11.07 -25.16 12.56
#